data_AF-A0A521KD39-F1
#
_entry.id   AF-A0A521KD39-F1
#
_cell.length_a   1.000
_cell.length_b   1.000
_cell.length_c   1.000
_cell.angle_alpha   90.00
_cell.angle_beta   90.00
_cell.angle_gamma   90.00
#
_symmetry.space_group_name_H-M   'P 1'
#
loop_
_entity.id
_entity.type
_entity.pdbx_description
1 polymer ?
#
loop_
_entity_poly.entity_id
_entity_poly.type
_entity_poly.pdbx_seq_one_letter_code
_entity_poly.pdbx_strand_id
1 'polypeptide(L)'
;MKQPIRFALAAAGAGLAWGYLRHRRDGRAPVFAVVQALEWFVAYGGAAALLERVRDGLEGHEGVEVERVTHTRQTVVDHSG
;
A
#
# COMPACT_ATOMS: atom_id res chain seq x y z
N MET A 1 -7.07 5.78 -5.49
CA MET A 1 -6.05 5.41 -6.49
C MET A 1 -5.13 4.36 -5.87
N LYS A 2 -5.28 3.06 -6.19
CA LYS A 2 -4.64 1.94 -5.44
C LYS A 2 -3.30 1.44 -6.03
N GLN A 3 -2.63 2.24 -6.87
CA GLN A 3 -1.44 1.81 -7.63
C GLN A 3 -0.04 2.06 -7.00
N PRO A 4 0.16 2.78 -5.87
CA PRO A 4 1.52 3.22 -5.50
C PRO A 4 2.46 2.07 -5.10
N ILE A 5 1.93 1.02 -4.48
CA ILE A 5 2.75 -0.07 -3.93
C ILE A 5 3.43 -0.93 -5.01
N ARG A 6 2.81 -1.07 -6.19
CA ARG A 6 3.36 -1.88 -7.28
C ARG A 6 4.62 -1.23 -7.87
N PHE A 7 4.62 0.10 -7.96
CA PHE A 7 5.78 0.86 -8.43
C PHE A 7 6.93 0.83 -7.41
N ALA A 8 6.62 0.97 -6.11
CA ALA A 8 7.63 0.83 -5.07
C ALA A 8 8.27 -0.58 -5.04
N LEU A 9 7.47 -1.63 -5.23
CA LEU A 9 7.97 -3.01 -5.32
C LEU A 9 8.82 -3.26 -6.59
N ALA A 10 8.38 -2.73 -7.73
CA ALA A 10 9.17 -2.79 -8.96
C ALA A 10 10.51 -2.07 -8.81
N ALA A 11 10.50 -0.89 -8.17
CA ALA A 11 11.72 -0.13 -7.85
C ALA A 11 12.63 -0.89 -6.88
N ALA A 12 12.08 -1.56 -5.87
CA ALA A 12 12.86 -2.41 -4.96
C ALA A 12 13.55 -3.57 -5.71
N GLY A 13 12.83 -4.24 -6.61
CA GLY A 13 13.38 -5.32 -7.43
C GLY A 13 14.49 -4.85 -8.38
N ALA A 14 14.31 -3.68 -9.01
CA ALA A 14 15.34 -3.06 -9.84
C ALA A 14 16.57 -2.66 -9.00
N GLY A 15 16.36 -2.12 -7.80
CA GLY A 15 17.42 -1.79 -6.84
C GLY A 15 18.21 -3.02 -6.39
N LEU A 16 17.55 -4.14 -6.11
CA LEU A 16 18.21 -5.43 -5.80
C LEU A 16 19.10 -5.90 -6.95
N ALA A 17 18.55 -5.95 -8.17
CA ALA A 17 19.26 -6.44 -9.33
C ALA A 17 20.47 -5.56 -9.67
N TRP A 18 20.29 -4.24 -9.62
CA TRP A 18 21.35 -3.27 -9.88
C TRP A 18 22.44 -3.29 -8.79
N GLY A 19 22.04 -3.28 -7.52
CA GLY A 19 22.96 -3.29 -6.39
C GLY A 19 23.82 -4.55 -6.34
N TYR A 20 23.22 -5.71 -6.65
CA TYR A 20 23.95 -6.97 -6.78
C TYR A 20 24.92 -6.96 -7.96
N LEU A 21 24.47 -6.53 -9.15
CA LEU A 21 25.32 -6.47 -10.35
C LEU A 21 26.52 -5.54 -10.16
N ARG A 22 26.30 -4.38 -9.53
CA ARG A 22 27.33 -3.37 -9.26
C ARG A 22 28.40 -3.88 -8.30
N HIS A 23 28.01 -4.59 -7.24
CA HIS A 23 28.92 -5.04 -6.19
C HIS A 23 29.27 -6.52 -6.30
N ARG A 24 28.97 -7.20 -7.41
CA ARG A 24 29.20 -8.65 -7.59
C ARG A 24 30.65 -9.12 -7.39
N ARG A 25 31.60 -8.19 -7.46
CA ARG A 25 33.03 -8.47 -7.23
C ARG A 25 33.44 -8.32 -5.76
N ASP A 26 32.58 -7.71 -4.95
CA ASP A 26 32.77 -7.57 -3.52
C ASP A 26 32.05 -8.69 -2.79
N GLY A 27 32.70 -9.30 -1.78
CA GLY A 27 32.07 -10.36 -0.96
C GLY A 27 30.82 -9.90 -0.18
N ARG A 28 30.53 -8.59 -0.18
CA ARG A 28 29.37 -7.96 0.48
C ARG A 28 28.25 -7.57 -0.49
N ALA A 29 28.30 -8.02 -1.75
CA ALA A 29 27.27 -7.82 -2.76
C ALA A 29 25.81 -7.95 -2.26
N PRO A 30 25.43 -8.99 -1.49
CA PRO A 30 24.03 -9.13 -1.03
C PRO A 30 23.61 -8.01 -0.08
N VAL A 31 24.52 -7.52 0.77
CA VAL A 31 24.22 -6.43 1.72
C VAL A 31 23.95 -5.13 0.96
N PHE A 32 24.82 -4.79 0.00
CA PHE A 32 24.64 -3.59 -0.82
C PHE A 32 23.40 -3.67 -1.72
N ALA A 33 23.05 -4.86 -2.23
CA ALA A 33 21.82 -5.06 -2.98
C ALA A 33 20.58 -4.74 -2.14
N VAL A 34 20.52 -5.23 -0.88
CA VAL A 34 19.41 -4.96 0.03
C VAL A 34 19.30 -3.47 0.38
N VAL A 35 20.43 -2.81 0.64
CA VAL A 35 20.44 -1.35 0.89
C VAL A 35 19.90 -0.60 -0.33
N GLN A 36 20.38 -0.94 -1.54
CA GLN A 36 19.94 -0.28 -2.77
C GLN A 36 18.44 -0.49 -3.04
N ALA A 37 17.93 -1.67 -2.72
CA ALA A 37 16.51 -2.00 -2.82
C ALA A 37 15.65 -1.19 -1.85
N LEU A 38 16.11 -1.02 -0.61
CA LEU A 38 15.45 -0.20 0.41
C LEU A 38 15.43 1.28 0.00
N GLU A 39 16.55 1.81 -0.51
CA GLU A 39 16.62 3.19 -1.00
C GLU A 39 15.58 3.45 -2.10
N TRP A 40 15.50 2.55 -3.09
CA TRP A 40 14.56 2.71 -4.20
C TRP A 40 13.12 2.47 -3.77
N PHE A 41 12.88 1.52 -2.88
CA PHE A 41 11.56 1.30 -2.30
C PHE A 41 11.04 2.55 -1.58
N VAL A 42 11.88 3.20 -0.77
CA VAL A 42 11.52 4.42 -0.04
C VAL A 42 11.34 5.60 -0.99
N ALA A 43 12.26 5.79 -1.95
CA ALA A 43 12.20 6.89 -2.92
C ALA A 43 10.92 6.87 -3.78
N TYR A 44 10.40 5.68 -4.09
CA TYR A 44 9.16 5.49 -4.83
C TYR A 44 7.90 5.41 -3.94
N GLY A 45 8.00 5.82 -2.67
CA GLY A 45 6.85 5.95 -1.77
C GLY A 45 6.39 4.66 -1.11
N GLY A 46 7.20 3.59 -1.12
CA GLY A 46 6.88 2.32 -0.48
C GLY A 46 6.66 2.43 1.03
N ALA A 47 7.39 3.32 1.70
CA ALA A 47 7.21 3.58 3.14
C ALA A 47 5.85 4.22 3.44
N ALA A 48 5.43 5.22 2.65
CA ALA A 48 4.14 5.87 2.80
C ALA A 48 2.98 4.87 2.57
N ALA A 49 3.10 4.01 1.56
CA ALA A 49 2.10 2.99 1.27
C ALA A 49 2.00 1.90 2.35
N LEU A 50 3.12 1.56 3.01
CA LEU A 50 3.13 0.66 4.17
C LEU A 50 2.44 1.29 5.37
N LEU A 51 2.73 2.56 5.65
CA LEU A 51 2.09 3.30 6.73
C LEU A 51 0.59 3.45 6.51
N GLU A 52 0.16 3.76 5.29
CA GLU A 52 -1.27 3.82 4.92
C GLU A 52 -1.95 2.46 5.14
N ARG A 53 -1.31 1.36 4.73
CA ARG A 53 -1.86 0.01 4.93
C ARG A 53 -1.92 -0.42 6.40
N VAL A 54 -0.92 -0.03 7.21
CA VAL A 54 -0.93 -0.29 8.66
C VAL A 54 -2.01 0.55 9.33
N ARG A 55 -2.13 1.83 8.95
CA ARG A 55 -3.17 2.73 9.43
C ARG A 55 -4.57 2.20 9.10
N ASP A 56 -4.81 1.80 7.86
CA ASP A 56 -6.06 1.15 7.43
C ASP A 56 -6.36 -0.12 8.24
N GLY A 57 -5.32 -0.91 8.58
CA GLY A 57 -5.47 -2.12 9.39
C GLY A 57 -5.81 -1.86 10.86
N LEU A 58 -5.30 -0.76 11.42
CA LEU A 58 -5.59 -0.30 12.78
C LEU A 58 -6.98 0.36 12.86
N GLU A 59 -7.31 1.24 11.91
CA GLU A 59 -8.63 1.89 11.82
C GLU A 59 -9.73 0.86 11.48
N GLY A 60 -9.40 -0.19 10.74
CA GLY A 60 -10.30 -1.31 10.42
C GLY A 60 -10.74 -2.17 11.61
N HIS A 61 -10.08 -2.05 12.77
CA HIS A 61 -10.51 -2.70 14.02
C HIS A 61 -11.44 -1.83 14.88
N GLU A 62 -11.58 -0.53 14.59
CA GLU A 62 -12.52 0.36 15.31
C GLU A 62 -13.87 0.53 14.57
N GLY A 63 -14.04 -0.11 13.41
CA GLY A 63 -15.20 0.06 12.52
C GLY A 63 -16.31 -1.00 12.61
N VAL A 64 -16.27 -1.92 13.59
CA VAL A 64 -17.30 -2.95 13.78
C VAL A 64 -18.17 -2.64 15.00
N GLU A 65 -18.88 -1.50 14.98
CA GLU A 65 -20.18 -1.32 15.64
C GLU A 65 -20.67 0.13 15.41
N VAL A 66 -21.18 0.42 14.21
CA VAL A 66 -22.44 1.16 14.10
C VAL A 66 -23.13 0.66 12.83
N GLU A 67 -23.86 -0.44 12.99
CA GLU A 67 -25.02 -0.71 12.16
C GLU A 67 -25.95 0.51 12.29
N ARG A 68 -25.80 1.50 11.41
CA ARG A 68 -26.73 2.63 11.28
C ARG A 68 -28.00 2.09 10.62
N VAL A 69 -28.80 1.37 11.40
CA VAL A 69 -30.25 1.35 11.21
C VAL A 69 -30.73 2.78 11.39
N THR A 70 -30.79 3.51 10.28
CA THR A 70 -31.65 4.70 10.17
C THR A 70 -32.24 4.72 8.78
N HIS A 71 -33.40 4.07 8.70
CA HIS A 71 -34.55 4.38 7.85
C HIS A 71 -34.49 5.77 7.19
N THR A 72 -34.80 5.86 5.89
CA THR A 72 -35.87 6.72 5.30
C THR A 72 -35.64 6.94 3.79
N ARG A 73 -36.54 6.41 2.96
CA ARG A 73 -37.07 7.17 1.81
C ARG A 73 -38.52 6.79 1.55
N GLN A 74 -39.43 7.61 2.08
CA GLN A 74 -40.81 7.75 1.62
C GLN A 74 -40.84 8.11 0.13
N THR A 75 -41.74 7.49 -0.62
CA THR A 75 -42.54 7.96 -1.79
C THR A 75 -43.03 6.68 -2.48
N VAL A 76 -44.33 6.37 -2.57
CA VAL A 76 -45.31 7.07 -3.42
C VAL A 76 -46.71 6.87 -2.83
N VAL A 77 -47.43 7.99 -2.80
CA VAL A 77 -48.83 8.16 -2.40
C VAL A 77 -49.77 7.46 -3.40
N ASP A 78 -50.80 6.83 -2.85
CA ASP A 78 -52.06 6.41 -3.48
C ASP A 78 -52.48 7.31 -4.65
N HIS A 79 -52.90 6.71 -5.76
CA HIS A 79 -54.07 7.17 -6.53
C HIS A 79 -54.69 5.94 -7.20
N SER A 80 -55.56 5.28 -6.44
CA SER A 80 -56.63 4.43 -6.97
C SER A 80 -57.87 5.32 -7.09
N GLY A 81 -58.29 5.63 -8.31
CA GLY A 81 -59.47 6.44 -8.62
C GLY A 81 -59.68 6.51 -10.12
#